data_AF-A0A941GMA8-F1
#
_entry.id   AF-A0A941GMA8-F1
#
_cell.length_a   1.000
_cell.length_b   1.000
_cell.length_c   1.000
_cell.angle_alpha   90.00
_cell.angle_beta   90.00
_cell.angle_gamma   90.00
#
_symmetry.space_group_name_H-M   'P 1'
#
loop_
_entity.id
_entity.type
_entity.pdbx_description
1 polymer ?
#
loop_
_entity_poly.entity_id
_entity_poly.type
_entity_poly.pdbx_seq_one_letter_code
_entity_poly.pdbx_strand_id
1 'polypeptide(L)' 'MNSFIEVTEKKSNEKILINTLLVIEVRENRITVANGFSINTYKTVETYDEIKGKLNER' A
#
# COMPACT_ATOMS: atom_id res chain seq x y z
N MET A 1 -1.29 -0.70 -16.63
CA MET A 1 -0.82 0.58 -16.05
C MET A 1 -0.26 0.26 -14.66
N ASN A 2 0.85 0.86 -14.23
CA ASN A 2 1.32 0.65 -12.85
C ASN A 2 0.58 1.63 -11.93
N SER A 3 -0.26 1.10 -11.04
CA SER A 3 -0.99 1.91 -10.05
C SER A 3 -0.16 2.06 -8.77
N PHE A 4 -0.28 3.19 -8.10
CA PHE A 4 0.43 3.50 -6.85
C PHE A 4 -0.54 3.84 -5.73
N ILE A 5 -0.14 3.51 -4.51
CA ILE A 5 -0.88 3.81 -3.28
C ILE A 5 0.00 4.70 -2.40
N GLU A 6 -0.56 5.82 -1.92
CA GLU A 6 0.13 6.69 -0.97
C GLU A 6 -0.02 6.13 0.44
N VAL A 7 1.10 5.98 1.15
CA VAL A 7 1.12 5.50 2.53
C VAL A 7 2.03 6.37 3.38
N THR A 8 1.82 6.33 4.69
CA THR A 8 2.68 6.99 5.67
C THR A 8 3.54 5.96 6.37
N GLU A 9 4.86 6.16 6.33
CA GLU A 9 5.80 5.35 7.09
C GLU A 9 5.78 5.74 8.56
N LYS A 10 5.48 4.78 9.44
CA LYS A 10 5.29 5.02 10.88
C LYS A 10 6.54 5.56 11.59
N LYS A 11 7.74 5.22 11.10
CA LYS A 11 9.02 5.59 11.76
C LYS A 11 9.42 7.03 11.46
N SER A 12 9.26 7.46 10.21
CA SER A 12 9.69 8.76 9.70
C SER A 12 8.54 9.78 9.60
N ASN A 13 7.29 9.31 9.63
CA ASN A 13 6.09 10.06 9.24
C ASN A 13 6.14 10.60 7.80
N GLU A 14 7.03 10.06 6.96
CA GLU A 14 7.11 10.45 5.55
C GLU A 14 6.00 9.76 4.74
N LYS A 15 5.51 10.49 3.73
CA LYS A 15 4.62 9.94 2.72
C LYS A 15 5.45 9.25 1.65
N ILE A 16 5.15 7.99 1.38
CA ILE A 16 5.81 7.21 0.34
C ILE A 16 4.77 6.60 -0.60
N LEU A 17 5.17 6.36 -1.84
CA LEU A 17 4.34 5.71 -2.85
C LEU A 17 4.73 4.24 -2.96
N ILE A 18 3.74 3.36 -2.89
CA ILE A 18 3.94 1.93 -3.02
C ILE A 18 3.29 1.45 -4.32
N ASN A 19 4.07 0.73 -5.12
CA ASN A 19 3.58 0.06 -6.31
C ASN A 19 2.59 -1.04 -5.91
N THR A 20 1.40 -1.06 -6.54
CA THR A 20 0.33 -2.03 -6.23
C THR A 20 0.75 -3.48 -6.42
N LEU A 21 1.76 -3.77 -7.25
CA LEU A 21 2.30 -5.12 -7.47
C LEU A 21 3.01 -5.73 -6.25
N LEU A 22 3.42 -4.89 -5.29
CA LEU A 22 4.12 -5.32 -4.07
C LEU A 22 3.18 -5.57 -2.89
N VAL A 23 1.89 -5.24 -3.05
CA VAL A 23 0.88 -5.38 -2.00
C VAL A 23 0.49 -6.85 -1.85
N ILE A 24 0.63 -7.37 -0.64
CA ILE A 24 0.27 -8.76 -0.30
C ILE A 24 -1.00 -8.85 0.55
N GLU A 25 -1.33 -7.80 1.31
CA GLU A 25 -2.52 -7.75 2.14
C GLU A 25 -3.01 -6.31 2.36
N VAL A 26 -4.33 -6.12 2.41
CA VAL A 26 -5.00 -4.86 2.75
C VAL A 26 -6.00 -5.15 3.85
N ARG A 27 -5.92 -4.43 4.98
CA ARG A 27 -6.89 -4.48 6.09
C ARG A 27 -7.25 -3.07 6.52
N GLU A 28 -8.53 -2.71 6.39
CA GLU A 28 -9.01 -1.35 6.68
C GLU A 28 -8.16 -0.29 5.93
N ASN A 29 -7.49 0.61 6.66
CA ASN A 29 -6.56 1.61 6.14
C ASN A 29 -5.08 1.22 6.32
N ARG A 30 -4.79 -0.08 6.34
CA ARG A 30 -3.43 -0.60 6.45
C ARG A 30 -3.12 -1.50 5.26
N ILE A 31 -1.88 -1.39 4.81
CA ILE A 31 -1.38 -2.12 3.66
C ILE A 31 -0.09 -2.80 4.05
N THR A 32 -0.03 -4.10 3.80
CA THR A 32 1.16 -4.90 4.01
C THR A 32 1.76 -5.22 2.66
N VAL A 33 3.05 -4.94 2.52
CA VAL A 33 3.80 -5.12 1.27
C VAL A 33 5.05 -5.94 1.51
N ALA A 34 5.41 -6.73 0.51
CA ALA A 34 6.66 -7.45 0.48
C ALA A 34 7.64 -6.70 -0.44
N ASN A 35 8.79 -6.29 0.10
CA ASN A 35 9.88 -5.70 -0.67
C ASN A 35 11.14 -6.57 -0.51
N GLY A 36 11.32 -7.53 -1.42
CA GLY A 36 12.41 -8.50 -1.38
C GLY A 36 12.36 -9.36 -0.11
N PHE A 37 13.25 -9.08 0.84
CA PHE A 37 13.41 -9.84 2.09
C PHE A 37 12.62 -9.29 3.28
N SER A 38 11.93 -8.15 3.11
CA SER A 38 11.23 -7.47 4.20
C SER A 38 9.74 -7.37 3.93
N ILE A 39 8.95 -7.61 4.98
CA ILE A 39 7.50 -7.36 4.98
C ILE A 39 7.26 -6.14 5.86
N ASN A 40 6.65 -5.11 5.29
CA ASN A 40 6.35 -3.86 5.98
C ASN A 40 4.85 -3.59 5.93
N THR A 41 4.31 -3.04 7.03
CA THR A 41 2.93 -2.60 7.11
C THR A 41 2.87 -1.10 7.27
N TYR A 42 2.11 -0.45 6.41
CA TYR A 42 1.95 1.00 6.36
C TYR A 42 0.52 1.41 6.62
N LYS A 43 0.33 2.61 7.16
CA LYS A 43 -0.99 3.24 7.24
C LYS A 43 -1.20 4.04 5.96
N THR A 44 -2.40 3.98 5.40
CA THR A 44 -2.79 4.78 4.24
C THR A 44 -3.94 5.71 4.60
N VAL A 45 -4.12 6.74 3.79
CA VAL A 45 -5.29 7.63 3.83
C VAL A 45 -6.43 7.10 2.96
N GLU A 46 -6.12 6.18 2.04
CA GLU A 46 -7.09 5.58 1.14
C GLU A 46 -7.95 4.52 1.86
N THR A 47 -9.19 4.38 1.44
CA THR A 47 -10.11 3.35 1.93
C THR A 47 -9.80 1.99 1.31
N TYR A 48 -10.32 0.93 1.92
CA TYR A 48 -10.19 -0.43 1.39
C TYR A 48 -10.71 -0.53 -0.06
N ASP A 49 -11.85 0.10 -0.36
CA ASP A 49 -12.48 0.04 -1.68
C ASP A 49 -11.65 0.77 -2.75
N GLU A 50 -11.08 1.93 -2.42
CA GLU A 50 -10.17 2.67 -3.31
C GLU A 50 -8.92 1.83 -3.63
N ILE A 51 -8.31 1.22 -2.61
CA ILE A 51 -7.15 0.35 -2.78
C ILE A 51 -7.51 -0.87 -3.61
N LYS A 52 -8.67 -1.49 -3.35
CA LYS A 52 -9.16 -2.64 -4.13
C LYS A 52 -9.41 -2.28 -5.59
N GLY A 53 -9.95 -1.10 -5.87
CA GLY A 53 -10.07 -0.57 -7.23
C GLY A 53 -8.72 -0.55 -7.93
N LYS A 54 -7.73 0.10 -7.33
CA LYS A 54 -6.35 0.19 -7.86
C LYS A 54 -5.65 -1.16 -8.05
N LEU A 55 -6.00 -2.17 -7.24
CA LEU A 55 -5.46 -3.53 -7.36
C LEU A 55 -6.16 -4.35 -8.47
N ASN A 56 -7.42 -4.02 -8.78
CA ASN A 56 -8.25 -4.76 -9.74
C ASN A 56 -8.25 -4.18 -11.16
N GLU A 57 -7.70 -2.98 -11.40
CA GLU A 57 -7.52 -2.37 -12.73
C GLU A 57 -6.49 -3.09 -13.64
N ARG A 58 -6.48 -4.43 -13.63
CA ARG A 58 -5.60 -5.27 -14.45
C ARG A 58 -6.01 -5.30 -15.91
#